data_AF-A0A7J8C798-F1
#
_entry.id   AF-A0A7J8C798-F1
#
_cell.length_a   1.000
_cell.length_b   1.000
_cell.length_c   1.000
_cell.angle_alpha   90.00
_cell.angle_beta   90.00
_cell.angle_gamma   90.00
#
_symmetry.space_group_name_H-M   'P 1'
#
loop_
_entity.id
_entity.type
_entity.pdbx_description
1 polymer ?
#
loop_
_entity_poly.entity_id
_entity_poly.type
_entity_poly.pdbx_seq_one_letter_code
_entity_poly.pdbx_strand_id
1 'polypeptide(L)'
;MTEQYFGSIQKFTVLDLGMVLLPVASQMEASCLIIQLVQEQIKEPNKNPFLRKKQALISEPSLLRTVQQIPGVGKVKAPLLLQKFPSIQQLSNASIQELEQVVGPAVAQQIYAFFTRSR
;
A
#
# COMPACT_ATOMS: atom_id res chain seq x y z
N MET A 1 11.20 -32.16 -20.19
CA MET A 1 12.07 -31.01 -20.47
C MET A 1 13.20 -31.03 -19.45
N THR A 2 14.45 -31.12 -19.89
CA THR A 2 15.60 -31.10 -18.98
C THR A 2 15.75 -29.70 -18.40
N GLU A 3 16.00 -29.57 -17.09
CA GLU A 3 16.12 -28.27 -16.38
C GLU A 3 17.10 -27.31 -17.07
N GLN A 4 18.11 -27.86 -17.73
CA GLN A 4 19.15 -27.14 -18.47
C GLN A 4 18.61 -26.16 -19.53
N TYR A 5 17.47 -26.44 -20.17
CA TYR A 5 16.91 -25.57 -21.23
C TYR A 5 15.81 -24.64 -20.72
N PHE A 6 15.29 -24.88 -19.53
CA PHE A 6 14.16 -24.11 -19.00
C PHE A 6 14.53 -22.66 -18.78
N GLY A 7 15.75 -22.36 -18.30
CA GLY A 7 16.19 -20.98 -18.05
C GLY A 7 16.15 -20.09 -19.30
N SER A 8 16.65 -20.58 -20.43
CA SER A 8 16.63 -19.82 -21.70
C SER A 8 15.21 -19.60 -22.21
N ILE A 9 14.35 -20.62 -22.09
CA ILE A 9 12.95 -20.54 -22.51
C ILE A 9 12.15 -19.60 -21.60
N GLN A 10 12.37 -19.64 -20.28
CA GLN A 10 11.72 -18.75 -19.34
C GLN A 10 12.12 -17.30 -19.59
N LYS A 11 13.41 -17.02 -19.81
CA LYS A 11 13.88 -15.67 -20.15
C LYS A 11 13.18 -15.15 -21.39
N PHE A 12 13.20 -15.94 -22.47
CA PHE A 12 12.59 -15.54 -23.73
C PHE A 12 11.07 -15.33 -23.60
N THR A 13 10.34 -16.31 -23.04
CA THR A 13 8.88 -16.26 -23.00
C THR A 13 8.35 -15.23 -22.00
N VAL A 14 8.94 -15.12 -20.81
CA VAL A 14 8.42 -14.26 -19.74
C VAL A 14 8.97 -12.85 -19.83
N LEU A 15 10.27 -12.69 -20.08
CA LEU A 15 10.91 -11.38 -20.07
C LEU A 15 10.90 -10.73 -21.46
N ASP A 16 11.26 -11.47 -22.51
CA ASP A 16 11.37 -10.88 -23.86
C ASP A 16 9.99 -10.75 -24.53
N LEU A 17 9.08 -11.72 -24.32
CA LEU A 17 7.72 -11.71 -24.90
C LEU A 17 6.61 -11.25 -23.95
N GLY A 18 6.85 -11.17 -22.65
CA GLY A 18 5.84 -10.78 -21.66
C GLY A 18 4.68 -11.78 -21.51
N MET A 19 4.87 -13.04 -21.92
CA MET A 19 3.86 -14.09 -21.83
C MET A 19 4.01 -14.92 -20.55
N VAL A 20 2.94 -15.62 -20.17
CA VAL A 20 2.95 -16.51 -19.01
C VAL A 20 3.51 -17.88 -19.39
N LEU A 21 4.50 -18.37 -18.64
CA LEU A 21 5.06 -19.71 -18.77
C LEU A 21 4.80 -20.53 -17.51
N LEU A 22 4.15 -21.69 -17.64
CA LEU A 22 3.86 -22.60 -16.52
C LEU A 22 4.58 -23.95 -16.75
N PRO A 23 5.65 -24.27 -16.00
CA PRO A 23 6.31 -25.57 -16.10
C PRO A 23 5.44 -26.67 -15.49
N VAL A 24 5.50 -27.86 -16.10
CA VAL A 24 4.78 -29.06 -15.64
C VAL A 24 5.72 -30.27 -15.67
N ALA A 25 5.68 -31.11 -14.64
CA ALA A 25 6.50 -32.30 -14.51
C ALA A 25 5.93 -33.51 -15.26
N SER A 26 4.61 -33.53 -15.49
CA SER A 26 3.92 -34.61 -16.20
C SER A 26 2.69 -34.14 -16.98
N GLN A 27 2.21 -34.97 -17.90
CA GLN A 27 0.96 -34.70 -18.62
C GLN A 27 -0.27 -34.70 -17.71
N MET A 28 -0.23 -35.46 -16.60
CA MET A 28 -1.29 -35.46 -15.60
C MET A 28 -1.35 -34.13 -14.84
N GLU A 29 -0.19 -33.55 -14.51
CA GLU A 29 -0.15 -32.22 -13.92
C GLU A 29 -0.63 -31.16 -14.91
N ALA A 30 -0.26 -31.29 -16.18
CA ALA A 30 -0.71 -30.42 -17.25
C ALA A 30 -2.24 -30.44 -17.42
N SER A 31 -2.88 -31.62 -17.38
CA SER A 31 -4.33 -31.72 -17.51
C SER A 31 -5.05 -31.05 -16.34
N CYS A 32 -4.61 -31.29 -15.10
CA CYS A 32 -5.13 -30.62 -13.91
C CYS A 32 -4.97 -29.10 -13.99
N LEU A 33 -3.81 -28.62 -14.46
CA LEU A 33 -3.52 -27.20 -14.59
C LEU A 33 -4.43 -26.52 -15.62
N ILE A 34 -4.67 -27.15 -16.78
CA ILE A 34 -5.57 -26.63 -17.81
C ILE A 34 -7.00 -26.51 -17.27
N ILE A 35 -7.48 -27.52 -16.53
CA ILE A 35 -8.80 -27.47 -15.89
C ILE A 35 -8.89 -26.26 -14.94
N GLN A 36 -7.86 -26.03 -14.12
CA GLN A 36 -7.83 -24.90 -13.20
C GLN A 36 -7.83 -23.54 -13.92
N LEU A 37 -7.10 -23.43 -15.05
CA LEU A 37 -7.06 -22.20 -15.86
C LEU A 37 -8.45 -21.85 -16.41
N VAL A 38 -9.16 -22.84 -16.94
CA VAL A 38 -10.54 -22.65 -17.44
C VAL A 38 -11.47 -22.27 -16.31
N GLN A 39 -11.39 -22.95 -15.17
CA GLN A 39 -12.19 -22.61 -14.00
C GLN A 39 -11.93 -21.19 -13.50
N GLU A 40 -10.68 -20.72 -13.51
CA GLU A 40 -10.36 -19.36 -13.09
C GLU A 40 -10.82 -18.32 -14.10
N GLN A 41 -10.75 -18.62 -15.40
CA GLN A 41 -11.20 -17.73 -16.47
C GLN A 41 -12.72 -17.53 -16.49
N ILE A 42 -13.50 -18.56 -16.14
CA ILE A 42 -14.97 -18.50 -16.12
C ILE A 42 -15.48 -17.80 -14.85
N LYS A 43 -14.71 -17.82 -13.75
CA LYS A 43 -15.09 -17.14 -12.51
C LYS A 43 -15.08 -15.63 -12.70
N GLU A 44 -15.97 -14.95 -11.98
CA GLU A 44 -15.93 -13.49 -11.93
C GLU A 44 -14.58 -13.00 -11.37
N PRO A 45 -13.97 -11.95 -11.96
CA PRO A 45 -12.68 -11.41 -11.53
C PRO A 45 -12.61 -11.04 -10.04
N ASN A 46 -13.74 -10.64 -9.44
CA ASN A 46 -13.84 -10.27 -8.03
C ASN A 46 -13.68 -11.46 -7.06
N LYS A 47 -13.77 -12.71 -7.56
CA LYS A 47 -13.51 -13.90 -6.75
C LYS A 47 -12.02 -14.07 -6.47
N ASN A 48 -11.16 -13.58 -7.37
CA ASN A 48 -9.71 -13.58 -7.16
C ASN A 48 -9.36 -12.57 -6.05
N PRO A 49 -8.81 -13.01 -4.90
CA PRO A 49 -8.54 -12.14 -3.76
C PRO A 49 -7.49 -11.06 -4.06
N PHE A 50 -6.65 -11.24 -5.08
CA PHE A 50 -5.66 -10.27 -5.53
C PHE A 50 -6.24 -9.21 -6.46
N LEU A 51 -7.35 -9.51 -7.15
CA LEU A 51 -8.06 -8.56 -8.01
C LEU A 51 -9.22 -7.86 -7.29
N ARG A 52 -9.58 -8.32 -6.09
CA ARG A 52 -10.52 -7.57 -5.23
C ARG A 52 -9.96 -6.17 -5.06
N LYS A 53 -10.67 -5.19 -5.64
CA LYS A 53 -10.48 -3.79 -5.32
C LYS A 53 -10.75 -3.67 -3.82
N LYS A 54 -9.70 -3.73 -3.01
CA LYS A 54 -9.75 -3.20 -1.65
C LYS A 54 -10.05 -1.73 -1.86
N GLN A 55 -11.31 -1.35 -1.73
CA GLN A 55 -11.63 0.04 -1.44
C GLN A 55 -10.67 0.40 -0.31
N ALA A 56 -9.76 1.34 -0.56
CA ALA A 56 -8.92 1.87 0.48
C ALA A 56 -9.86 2.64 1.41
N LEU A 57 -10.58 1.92 2.25
CA LEU A 57 -11.26 2.46 3.40
C LEU A 57 -10.13 3.05 4.22
N ILE A 58 -9.94 4.37 4.08
CA ILE A 58 -9.05 5.14 4.91
C ILE A 58 -9.56 4.89 6.32
N SER A 59 -8.87 4.00 7.02
CA SER A 59 -9.25 3.65 8.37
C SER A 59 -8.74 4.79 9.24
N GLU A 60 -9.61 5.45 9.99
CA GLU A 60 -9.29 6.40 11.06
C GLU A 60 -8.01 6.04 11.86
N PRO A 61 -7.78 4.78 12.29
CA PRO A 61 -6.53 4.39 12.95
C PRO A 61 -5.27 4.55 12.09
N SER A 62 -5.36 4.42 10.77
CA SER A 62 -4.23 4.65 9.85
C SER A 62 -3.89 6.13 9.76
N LEU A 63 -4.91 6.99 9.78
CA LEU A 63 -4.75 8.44 9.80
C LEU A 63 -4.10 8.89 11.13
N LEU A 64 -4.58 8.37 12.26
CA LEU A 64 -3.95 8.55 13.58
C LEU A 64 -2.50 8.08 13.62
N ARG A 65 -2.20 6.89 13.07
CA ARG A 65 -0.83 6.37 13.00
C ARG A 65 0.08 7.31 12.19
N THR A 66 -0.43 7.86 11.10
CA THR A 66 0.32 8.79 10.23
C THR A 66 0.66 10.08 11.00
N VAL A 67 -0.29 10.64 11.73
CA VAL A 67 -0.07 11.82 12.58
C VAL A 67 0.89 11.52 13.74
N GLN A 68 0.88 10.30 14.28
CA GLN A 68 1.85 9.88 15.31
C GLN A 68 3.29 9.74 14.79
N GLN A 69 3.53 9.72 13.48
CA GLN A 69 4.90 9.73 12.93
C GLN A 69 5.54 11.13 13.01
N ILE A 70 4.75 12.17 13.30
CA ILE A 70 5.28 13.53 13.42
C ILE A 70 6.07 13.63 14.74
N PRO A 71 7.32 14.13 14.72
CA PRO A 71 8.12 14.31 15.92
C PRO A 71 7.37 15.11 16.99
N GLY A 72 7.34 14.58 18.22
CA GLY A 72 6.66 15.22 19.36
C GLY A 72 5.14 14.98 19.43
N VAL A 73 4.53 14.30 18.44
CA VAL A 73 3.11 13.98 18.43
C VAL A 73 2.88 12.53 18.86
N GLY A 74 2.51 12.34 20.12
CA GLY A 74 2.19 11.01 20.68
C GLY A 74 0.72 10.60 20.51
N LYS A 75 0.36 9.47 21.13
CA LYS A 75 -0.99 8.88 21.11
C LYS A 75 -2.10 9.80 21.63
N VAL A 76 -1.76 10.74 22.52
CA VAL A 76 -2.72 11.69 23.12
C VAL A 76 -2.86 12.95 22.26
N LYS A 77 -1.76 13.44 21.68
CA LYS A 77 -1.75 14.68 20.89
C LYS A 77 -2.30 14.46 19.48
N ALA A 78 -2.09 13.28 18.89
CA ALA A 78 -2.59 12.94 17.56
C ALA A 78 -4.12 13.08 17.41
N PRO A 79 -4.97 12.50 18.29
CA PRO A 79 -6.41 12.67 18.17
C PRO A 79 -6.88 14.11 18.43
N LEU A 80 -6.23 14.85 19.34
CA LEU A 80 -6.55 16.25 19.60
C LEU A 80 -6.26 17.15 18.38
N LEU A 81 -5.14 16.90 17.70
CA LEU A 81 -4.81 17.59 16.45
C LEU A 81 -5.82 17.27 15.35
N LEU A 82 -6.25 16.01 15.25
CA LEU A 82 -7.24 15.60 14.23
C LEU A 82 -8.66 16.08 14.52
N GLN A 83 -9.02 16.32 15.78
CA GLN A 83 -10.29 16.98 16.12
C GLN A 83 -10.32 18.42 15.62
N LYS A 84 -9.20 19.14 15.69
CA LYS A 84 -9.11 20.53 15.21
C LYS A 84 -8.84 20.63 13.71
N PHE A 85 -8.03 19.72 13.17
CA PHE A 85 -7.65 19.65 11.77
C PHE A 85 -8.03 18.28 11.20
N PRO A 86 -9.26 18.11 10.67
CA PRO A 86 -9.79 16.81 10.25
C PRO A 86 -9.06 16.17 9.05
N SER A 87 -8.13 16.89 8.40
CA SER A 87 -7.31 16.35 7.30
C SER A 87 -5.83 16.64 7.49
N ILE A 88 -4.98 15.74 6.97
CA ILE A 88 -3.52 15.94 6.96
C ILE A 88 -3.14 17.21 6.19
N GLN A 89 -3.88 17.55 5.13
CA GLN A 89 -3.68 18.79 4.38
C GLN A 89 -3.94 20.04 5.22
N GLN A 90 -5.00 20.04 6.04
CA GLN A 90 -5.25 21.16 6.95
C GLN A 90 -4.19 21.23 8.05
N LEU A 91 -3.74 20.08 8.55
CA LEU A 91 -2.65 20.02 9.54
C LEU A 91 -1.33 20.56 8.97
N SER A 92 -1.01 20.29 7.70
CA SER A 92 0.22 20.79 7.08
C SER A 92 0.19 22.28 6.80
N ASN A 93 -0.99 22.84 6.55
CA ASN A 93 -1.17 24.27 6.25
C ASN A 93 -1.52 25.11 7.49
N ALA A 94 -1.64 24.49 8.67
CA ALA A 94 -1.97 25.18 9.91
C ALA A 94 -0.86 26.16 10.31
N SER A 95 -1.26 27.32 10.84
CA SER A 95 -0.32 28.29 11.39
C SER A 95 0.24 27.82 12.74
N ILE A 96 1.41 28.34 13.13
CA ILE A 96 2.04 28.02 14.42
C ILE A 96 1.08 28.38 15.58
N GLN A 97 0.38 29.53 15.49
CA GLN A 97 -0.57 29.98 16.52
C GLN A 97 -1.74 29.00 16.72
N GLU A 98 -2.25 28.41 15.64
CA GLU A 98 -3.37 27.47 15.74
C GLU A 98 -2.93 26.10 16.29
N LEU A 99 -1.68 25.69 16.01
CA LEU A 99 -1.06 24.48 16.56
C LEU A 99 -0.74 24.66 18.05
N GLU A 100 -0.29 25.84 18.46
CA GLU A 100 0.04 26.17 19.85
C GLU A 100 -1.13 25.95 20.82
N GLN A 101 -2.34 26.30 20.38
CA GLN A 101 -3.57 26.10 21.16
C GLN A 101 -3.85 24.62 21.50
N VAL A 102 -3.24 23.66 20.80
CA VAL A 102 -3.49 22.21 21.00
C VAL A 102 -2.31 21.49 21.63
N VAL A 103 -1.07 21.82 21.23
CA VAL A 103 0.13 21.03 21.62
C VAL A 103 1.20 21.80 22.38
N GLY A 104 1.05 23.12 22.52
CA GLY A 104 2.02 24.05 23.12
C GLY A 104 3.10 24.53 22.16
N PRO A 105 3.86 25.59 22.52
CA PRO A 105 4.80 26.31 21.65
C PRO A 105 5.92 25.44 21.09
N ALA A 106 6.58 24.65 21.93
CA ALA A 106 7.71 23.83 21.49
C ALA A 106 7.31 22.77 20.45
N VAL A 107 6.15 22.12 20.66
CA VAL A 107 5.67 21.07 19.75
C VAL A 107 5.04 21.67 18.49
N ALA A 108 4.35 22.82 18.60
CA ALA A 108 3.82 23.53 17.45
C ALA A 108 4.91 23.93 16.45
N GLN A 109 6.05 24.45 16.94
CA GLN A 109 7.20 24.78 16.10
C GLN A 109 7.81 23.53 15.44
N GLN A 110 7.90 22.40 16.16
CA GLN A 110 8.40 21.14 15.61
C GLN A 110 7.50 20.60 14.49
N ILE A 111 6.18 20.64 14.67
CA ILE A 111 5.21 20.21 13.65
C ILE A 111 5.30 21.13 12.43
N TYR A 112 5.29 22.46 12.64
CA TYR A 112 5.37 23.41 11.54
C TYR A 112 6.68 23.23 10.76
N ALA A 113 7.82 23.16 11.46
CA ALA A 113 9.12 22.91 10.84
C ALA A 113 9.20 21.56 10.13
N PHE A 114 8.53 20.52 10.63
CA PHE A 114 8.46 19.23 9.94
C PHE A 114 7.78 19.36 8.56
N PHE A 115 6.77 20.20 8.42
CA PHE A 115 6.06 20.41 7.14
C PHE A 115 6.72 21.44 6.21
N THR A 116 7.34 22.50 6.75
CA THR A 116 7.95 23.57 5.94
C THR A 116 9.42 23.36 5.61
N ARG A 117 10.14 22.49 6.34
CA ARG A 117 11.55 22.23 6.06
C ARG A 117 11.67 21.42 4.76
N SER A 118 11.93 22.14 3.67
CA SER A 118 12.35 21.55 2.40
C SER A 118 13.71 20.85 2.58
N ARG A 119 13.86 19.69 1.96
CA ARG A 119 15.14 18.95 1.92
C ARG A 119 16.06 19.55 0.87
#